data_AF-A0A934ZSV2-F1
#
_entry.id   AF-A0A934ZSV2-F1
#
_cell.length_a   1.000
_cell.length_b   1.000
_cell.length_c   1.000
_cell.angle_alpha   90.00
_cell.angle_beta   90.00
_cell.angle_gamma   90.00
#
_symmetry.space_group_name_H-M   'P 1'
#
loop_
_entity.id
_entity.type
_entity.pdbx_description
1 polymer ?
#
loop_
_entity_poly.entity_id
_entity_poly.type
_entity_poly.pdbx_seq_one_letter_code
_entity_poly.pdbx_strand_id
1 'polypeptide(L)'
;MLLITQGLSLPLRMDVSEFTLVMTALLRQFEPMFSAGGVDPARLDSLSRSITRAMPRELHAELTPAARAVLKRPFDPAVIHGAALEFGDRIALLATGDLPAAIAALAPPGVLPGRVIDEVPAAGRLLRVALSERFLEARRLTGFQDT
;
A
#
# COMPACT_ATOMS: atom_id res chain seq x y z
N MET A 1 -13.87 7.16 -1.18
CA MET A 1 -14.06 6.55 -2.52
C MET A 1 -12.77 6.43 -3.35
N LEU A 2 -11.78 7.32 -3.20
CA LEU A 2 -10.54 7.33 -3.99
C LEU A 2 -9.71 6.02 -3.94
N LEU A 3 -9.56 5.38 -2.77
CA LEU A 3 -8.78 4.13 -2.64
C LEU A 3 -9.35 2.96 -3.43
N ILE A 4 -10.68 2.89 -3.56
CA ILE A 4 -11.38 1.86 -4.34
C ILE A 4 -11.18 2.14 -5.83
N THR A 5 -11.29 3.41 -6.25
CA THR A 5 -11.08 3.79 -7.66
C THR A 5 -9.64 3.62 -8.14
N GLN A 6 -8.66 3.67 -7.23
CA GLN A 6 -7.24 3.48 -7.55
C GLN A 6 -6.75 2.03 -7.35
N GLY A 7 -7.65 1.09 -7.03
CA GLY A 7 -7.30 -0.33 -6.85
C GLY A 7 -6.43 -0.65 -5.63
N LEU A 8 -6.16 0.33 -4.75
CA LEU A 8 -5.26 0.17 -3.61
C LEU A 8 -5.88 -0.58 -2.43
N SER A 9 -7.18 -0.84 -2.45
CA SER A 9 -7.85 -1.58 -1.37
C SER A 9 -7.31 -2.99 -1.12
N LEU A 10 -6.78 -3.65 -2.17
CA LEU A 10 -6.22 -5.00 -2.08
C LEU A 10 -4.85 -5.03 -1.39
N PRO A 11 -3.82 -4.27 -1.85
CA PRO A 11 -2.52 -4.27 -1.17
C PRO A 11 -2.59 -3.73 0.26
N LEU A 12 -3.58 -2.91 0.60
CA LEU A 12 -3.79 -2.42 1.97
C LEU A 12 -4.29 -3.50 2.97
N ARG A 13 -4.79 -4.63 2.48
CA ARG A 13 -5.35 -5.71 3.32
C ARG A 13 -4.45 -6.94 3.39
N MET A 14 -3.40 -6.98 2.57
CA MET A 14 -2.44 -8.08 2.54
C MET A 14 -1.47 -7.95 3.71
N ASP A 15 -0.99 -9.08 4.20
CA ASP A 15 0.25 -9.06 4.98
C ASP A 15 1.46 -8.90 4.04
N VAL A 16 2.63 -8.59 4.61
CA VAL A 16 3.85 -8.38 3.81
C VAL A 16 4.22 -9.62 2.99
N SER A 17 3.97 -10.83 3.52
CA SER A 17 4.33 -12.08 2.85
C SER A 17 3.45 -12.34 1.62
N GLU A 18 2.15 -12.07 1.74
CA GLU A 18 1.18 -12.16 0.67
C GLU A 18 1.43 -11.09 -0.39
N PHE A 19 1.69 -9.85 0.04
CA PHE A 19 2.07 -8.77 -0.86
C PHE A 19 3.35 -9.12 -1.65
N THR A 20 4.35 -9.70 -0.98
CA THR A 20 5.60 -10.16 -1.61
C THR A 20 5.33 -11.21 -2.67
N LEU A 21 4.52 -12.22 -2.36
CA LEU A 21 4.14 -13.28 -3.30
C LEU A 21 3.45 -12.70 -4.55
N VAL A 22 2.47 -11.82 -4.36
CA VAL A 22 1.70 -11.20 -5.46
C VAL A 22 2.59 -10.34 -6.34
N MET A 23 3.42 -9.47 -5.74
CA MET A 23 4.32 -8.61 -6.50
C MET A 23 5.39 -9.42 -7.25
N THR A 24 5.91 -10.48 -6.64
CA THR A 24 6.89 -11.35 -7.31
C THR A 24 6.27 -12.08 -8.50
N ALA A 25 5.05 -12.61 -8.35
CA ALA A 25 4.33 -13.27 -9.43
C ALA A 25 3.98 -12.31 -10.58
N LEU A 26 3.68 -11.05 -10.26
CA LEU A 26 3.42 -10.00 -11.23
C LEU A 26 4.69 -9.59 -11.98
N LEU A 27 5.81 -9.38 -11.28
CA LEU A 27 7.09 -9.01 -11.91
C LEU A 27 7.65 -10.13 -12.79
N ARG A 28 7.38 -11.40 -12.47
CA ARG A 28 7.71 -12.55 -13.33
C ARG A 28 7.05 -12.51 -14.72
N GLN A 29 5.98 -11.75 -14.91
CA GLN A 29 5.38 -11.55 -16.23
C GLN A 29 6.29 -10.73 -17.17
N PHE A 30 7.25 -9.97 -16.60
CA PHE A 30 8.15 -9.08 -17.31
C PHE A 30 9.61 -9.53 -17.26
N GLU A 31 10.01 -10.21 -16.18
CA GLU A 31 11.32 -10.83 -16.00
C GLU A 31 11.12 -12.25 -15.43
N PRO A 32 11.10 -13.30 -16.28
CA PRO A 32 10.74 -14.65 -15.86
C PRO A 32 11.61 -15.23 -14.74
N MET A 33 12.87 -14.79 -14.67
CA MET A 33 13.83 -15.23 -13.65
C MET A 33 13.73 -14.43 -12.34
N PHE A 34 12.84 -13.44 -12.27
CA PHE A 34 12.67 -12.63 -11.07
C PHE A 34 12.22 -13.48 -9.87
N SER A 35 12.88 -13.25 -8.73
CA SER A 35 12.57 -13.91 -7.48
C SER A 35 12.84 -12.95 -6.32
N ALA A 36 11.89 -12.86 -5.40
CA ALA A 36 12.08 -12.21 -4.11
C ALA A 36 12.34 -13.28 -3.04
N GLY A 37 13.16 -12.95 -2.03
CA GLY A 37 13.42 -13.85 -0.92
C GLY A 37 12.15 -14.16 -0.11
N GLY A 38 12.08 -15.35 0.49
CA GLY A 38 11.01 -15.72 1.42
C GLY A 38 9.67 -16.11 0.79
N VAL A 39 9.61 -16.29 -0.54
CA VAL A 39 8.38 -16.72 -1.24
C VAL A 39 8.36 -18.23 -1.44
N ASP A 40 7.23 -18.86 -1.13
CA ASP A 40 6.98 -20.28 -1.44
C ASP A 40 6.96 -20.50 -2.98
N PRO A 41 7.89 -21.30 -3.52
CA PRO A 41 7.98 -21.56 -4.97
C PRO A 41 6.70 -22.14 -5.57
N ALA A 42 6.02 -23.05 -4.87
CA ALA A 42 4.83 -23.72 -5.40
C ALA A 42 3.66 -22.74 -5.54
N ARG A 43 3.48 -21.86 -4.55
CA ARG A 43 2.48 -20.78 -4.59
C ARG A 43 2.82 -19.75 -5.66
N LEU A 44 4.10 -19.40 -5.81
CA LEU A 44 4.57 -18.45 -6.81
C LEU A 44 4.33 -18.95 -8.23
N ASP A 45 4.63 -20.21 -8.53
CA ASP A 45 4.42 -20.79 -9.86
C ASP A 45 2.93 -20.94 -10.19
N SER A 46 2.11 -21.28 -9.20
CA SER A 46 0.65 -21.33 -9.36
C SER A 46 0.07 -19.95 -9.68
N LEU A 47 0.46 -18.94 -8.90
CA LEU A 47 -0.02 -17.58 -9.07
C LEU A 47 0.49 -16.96 -10.38
N SER A 48 1.77 -17.15 -10.71
CA SER A 48 2.37 -16.62 -11.94
C SER A 48 1.63 -17.15 -13.18
N ARG A 49 1.32 -18.45 -13.22
CA ARG A 49 0.52 -19.05 -14.31
C ARG A 49 -0.89 -18.48 -14.38
N SER A 50 -1.51 -18.22 -13.23
CA SER A 50 -2.85 -17.65 -13.16
C SER A 50 -2.86 -16.21 -13.72
N ILE A 51 -1.84 -15.41 -13.37
CA ILE A 51 -1.67 -14.05 -13.89
C ILE A 51 -1.42 -14.08 -15.39
N THR A 52 -0.54 -14.95 -15.89
CA THR A 52 -0.27 -15.08 -17.34
C THR A 52 -1.54 -15.36 -18.13
N ARG A 53 -2.44 -16.20 -17.61
CA ARG A 53 -3.73 -16.51 -18.27
C ARG A 53 -4.72 -15.36 -18.21
N ALA A 54 -4.68 -14.56 -17.14
CA ALA A 54 -5.63 -13.49 -16.90
C ALA A 54 -5.20 -12.14 -17.50
N MET A 55 -3.91 -11.95 -17.78
CA MET A 55 -3.35 -10.67 -18.22
C MET A 55 -3.51 -10.47 -19.74
N PRO A 56 -4.30 -9.47 -20.19
CA PRO A 56 -4.37 -9.12 -21.61
C PRO A 56 -3.03 -8.58 -22.11
N ARG A 57 -2.76 -8.76 -23.41
CA ARG A 57 -1.51 -8.31 -24.03
C ARG A 57 -1.35 -6.79 -23.99
N GLU A 58 -2.46 -6.08 -24.15
CA GLU A 58 -2.52 -4.62 -24.11
C GLU A 58 -2.11 -4.10 -22.73
N LEU A 59 -2.66 -4.71 -21.67
CA LEU A 59 -2.33 -4.39 -20.29
C LEU A 59 -0.86 -4.72 -19.98
N HIS A 60 -0.34 -5.84 -20.48
CA HIS A 60 1.08 -6.19 -20.36
C HIS A 60 1.97 -5.11 -21.00
N ALA A 61 1.65 -4.67 -22.22
CA ALA A 61 2.38 -3.62 -22.90
C ALA A 61 2.34 -2.29 -22.12
N GLU A 62 1.17 -1.92 -21.61
CA GLU A 62 0.97 -0.71 -20.79
C GLU A 62 1.80 -0.72 -19.50
N LEU A 63 1.85 -1.86 -18.80
CA LEU A 63 2.55 -2.00 -17.52
C LEU A 63 4.07 -2.18 -17.67
N THR A 64 4.55 -2.55 -18.85
CA THR A 64 5.98 -2.86 -19.10
C THR A 64 6.94 -1.74 -18.67
N PRO A 65 6.71 -0.45 -18.96
CA PRO A 65 7.60 0.63 -18.53
C PRO A 65 7.71 0.73 -17.00
N ALA A 66 6.58 0.59 -16.29
CA ALA A 66 6.53 0.65 -14.83
C ALA A 66 7.22 -0.56 -14.21
N ALA A 67 6.95 -1.76 -14.72
CA ALA A 67 7.60 -2.99 -14.28
C ALA A 67 9.13 -2.91 -14.46
N ARG A 68 9.61 -2.43 -15.61
CA ARG A 68 11.04 -2.21 -15.86
C ARG A 68 11.67 -1.18 -14.93
N ALA A 69 10.94 -0.13 -14.57
CA ALA A 69 11.42 0.87 -13.63
C ALA A 69 11.60 0.29 -12.21
N VAL A 70 10.68 -0.59 -11.79
CA VAL A 70 10.77 -1.32 -10.52
C VAL A 70 11.94 -2.31 -10.54
N LEU A 71 12.06 -3.12 -11.59
CA LEU A 71 13.12 -4.15 -11.73
C LEU A 71 14.54 -3.58 -11.76
N LYS A 72 14.72 -2.30 -12.11
CA LYS A 72 16.03 -1.61 -12.11
C LYS A 72 16.47 -1.15 -10.72
N ARG A 73 15.62 -1.27 -9.70
CA ARG A 73 15.89 -0.81 -8.33
C ARG A 73 15.98 -2.00 -7.38
N PRO A 74 16.66 -1.86 -6.23
CA PRO A 74 16.54 -2.84 -5.16
C PRO A 74 15.06 -3.04 -4.81
N PHE A 75 14.58 -4.27 -4.95
CA PHE A 75 13.22 -4.63 -4.64
C PHE A 75 13.14 -5.06 -3.17
N ASP A 76 12.55 -4.20 -2.36
CA ASP A 76 12.19 -4.52 -0.97
C ASP A 76 10.66 -4.50 -0.84
N PRO A 77 10.01 -5.68 -0.79
CA PRO A 77 8.57 -5.78 -0.67
C PRO A 77 8.02 -5.12 0.59
N ALA A 78 8.75 -5.16 1.70
CA ALA A 78 8.30 -4.61 2.97
C ALA A 78 8.25 -3.08 2.91
N VAL A 79 9.25 -2.47 2.26
CA VAL A 79 9.27 -1.02 2.01
C VAL A 79 8.13 -0.59 1.09
N ILE A 80 7.90 -1.32 -0.01
CA ILE A 80 6.83 -1.01 -0.97
C ILE A 80 5.46 -1.17 -0.30
N HIS A 81 5.26 -2.24 0.47
CA HIS A 81 4.03 -2.47 1.23
C HIS A 81 3.78 -1.36 2.26
N GLY A 82 4.81 -0.98 3.01
CA GLY A 82 4.74 0.13 3.96
C GLY A 82 4.36 1.46 3.30
N ALA A 83 4.92 1.75 2.12
CA ALA A 83 4.59 2.95 1.34
C ALA A 83 3.13 2.93 0.84
N ALA A 84 2.61 1.77 0.43
CA ALA A 84 1.22 1.62 0.03
C ALA A 84 0.28 1.88 1.22
N LEU A 85 0.59 1.31 2.40
CA LEU A 85 -0.14 1.57 3.65
C LEU A 85 -0.13 3.06 4.01
N GLU A 86 1.04 3.70 3.98
CA GLU A 86 1.16 5.13 4.28
C GLU A 86 0.37 6.00 3.30
N PHE A 87 0.31 5.63 2.02
CA PHE A 87 -0.52 6.33 1.04
C PHE A 87 -2.02 6.11 1.27
N GLY A 88 -2.42 4.91 1.70
CA GLY A 88 -3.76 4.61 2.19
C GLY A 88 -4.16 5.52 3.36
N ASP A 89 -3.29 5.58 4.36
CA ASP A 89 -3.43 6.40 5.56
C ASP A 89 -3.56 7.90 5.18
N ARG A 90 -2.75 8.39 4.23
CA ARG A 90 -2.85 9.75 3.67
C ARG A 90 -4.19 10.05 3.04
N ILE A 91 -4.69 9.17 2.17
CA ILE A 91 -5.98 9.39 1.51
C ILE A 91 -7.12 9.33 2.52
N ALA A 92 -7.07 8.40 3.47
CA ALA A 92 -8.06 8.31 4.53
C ALA A 92 -8.10 9.60 5.35
N LEU A 93 -6.94 10.10 5.79
CA LEU A 93 -6.84 11.31 6.58
C LEU A 93 -7.25 12.57 5.81
N LEU A 94 -6.89 12.68 4.53
CA LEU A 94 -7.36 13.78 3.67
C LEU A 94 -8.87 13.73 3.45
N ALA A 95 -9.45 12.53 3.39
CA ALA A 95 -10.89 12.37 3.20
C ALA A 95 -11.70 12.62 4.48
N THR A 96 -11.17 12.26 5.66
CA THR A 96 -11.87 12.50 6.93
C THR A 96 -11.68 13.91 7.45
N GLY A 97 -10.52 14.53 7.21
CA GLY A 97 -10.16 15.86 7.76
C GLY A 97 -10.00 15.88 9.29
N ASP A 98 -10.37 14.80 9.97
CA ASP A 98 -10.40 14.66 11.43
C ASP A 98 -9.41 13.56 11.85
N LEU A 99 -8.24 14.02 12.33
CA LEU A 99 -7.19 13.14 12.85
C LEU A 99 -7.61 12.43 14.15
N PRO A 100 -8.18 13.11 15.17
CA PRO A 100 -8.72 12.44 16.35
C PRO A 100 -9.68 11.29 16.03
N ALA A 101 -10.65 11.50 15.14
CA ALA A 101 -11.61 10.46 14.75
C ALA A 101 -10.94 9.31 13.98
N ALA A 102 -9.97 9.62 13.12
CA ALA A 102 -9.20 8.60 12.40
C ALA A 102 -8.37 7.73 13.35
N ILE A 103 -7.72 8.32 14.36
CA ILE A 103 -6.98 7.58 15.40
C ILE A 103 -7.94 6.75 16.25
N ALA A 104 -9.09 7.32 16.65
CA ALA A 104 -10.10 6.60 17.43
C ALA A 104 -10.67 5.39 16.69
N ALA A 105 -10.87 5.48 15.37
CA ALA A 105 -11.34 4.37 14.54
C ALA A 105 -10.34 3.21 14.44
N LEU A 106 -9.06 3.45 14.72
CA LEU A 106 -8.03 2.43 14.77
C LEU A 106 -7.84 1.81 16.16
N ALA A 107 -8.51 2.33 17.19
CA ALA A 107 -8.38 1.82 18.54
C ALA A 107 -8.90 0.38 18.64
N PRO A 108 -8.04 -0.61 18.97
CA PRO A 108 -8.48 -1.97 19.21
C PRO A 108 -9.37 -2.03 20.46
N PRO A 109 -10.29 -3.01 20.55
CA PRO A 109 -11.04 -3.24 21.77
C PRO A 109 -10.10 -3.42 22.97
N GLY A 110 -10.32 -2.64 24.03
CA GLY A 110 -9.54 -2.72 25.27
C GLY A 110 -8.27 -1.86 25.30
N VAL A 111 -7.89 -1.18 24.21
CA VAL A 111 -6.80 -0.20 24.22
C VAL A 111 -7.32 1.16 24.65
N LEU A 112 -6.66 1.78 25.63
CA LEU A 112 -7.01 3.11 26.09
C LEU A 112 -6.70 4.16 25.00
N PRO A 113 -7.59 5.16 24.78
CA PRO A 113 -7.41 6.17 23.72
C PRO A 113 -6.03 6.86 23.74
N GLY A 114 -5.48 7.12 24.92
CA GLY A 114 -4.17 7.77 25.08
C GLY A 114 -2.97 6.89 24.71
N ARG A 115 -3.15 5.58 24.49
CA ARG A 115 -2.08 4.64 24.13
C ARG A 115 -2.15 4.12 22.71
N VAL A 116 -3.21 4.47 21.98
CA VAL A 116 -3.45 3.98 20.61
C VAL A 116 -2.27 4.29 19.69
N ILE A 117 -1.65 5.47 19.82
CA ILE A 117 -0.51 5.87 18.99
C ILE A 117 0.72 4.97 19.23
N ASP A 118 0.96 4.60 20.48
CA ASP A 118 2.13 3.80 20.87
C ASP A 118 1.92 2.30 20.57
N GLU A 119 0.70 1.80 20.77
CA GLU A 119 0.38 0.38 20.67
C GLU A 119 -0.08 -0.04 19.26
N VAL A 120 -0.55 0.90 18.43
CA VAL A 120 -1.07 0.61 17.09
C VAL A 120 -0.16 1.25 16.03
N PRO A 121 0.64 0.47 15.30
CA PRO A 121 1.56 0.99 14.27
C PRO A 121 0.87 1.85 13.21
N ALA A 122 -0.39 1.55 12.88
CA ALA A 122 -1.20 2.34 11.94
C ALA A 122 -1.52 3.74 12.47
N ALA A 123 -1.81 3.89 13.77
CA ALA A 123 -2.06 5.19 14.38
C ALA A 123 -0.79 6.07 14.37
N GLY A 124 0.37 5.48 14.68
CA GLY A 124 1.66 6.17 14.56
C GLY A 124 2.04 6.57 13.12
N ARG A 125 1.64 5.77 12.11
CA ARG A 125 1.79 6.15 10.69
C ARG A 125 0.88 7.32 10.32
N LEU A 126 -0.40 7.27 10.70
CA LEU A 126 -1.35 8.38 10.46
C LEU A 126 -0.89 9.68 11.11
N LEU A 127 -0.37 9.64 12.33
CA LEU A 127 0.16 10.83 13.00
C LEU A 127 1.35 11.43 12.21
N ARG A 128 2.30 10.59 11.78
CA ARG A 128 3.44 11.04 10.95
C ARG A 128 2.98 11.67 9.64
N VAL A 129 1.95 11.11 9.03
CA VAL A 129 1.33 11.66 7.82
C VAL A 129 0.69 13.02 8.08
N ALA A 130 -0.09 13.14 9.16
CA ALA A 130 -0.76 14.38 9.53
C ALA A 130 0.22 15.54 9.75
N LEU A 131 1.40 15.23 10.28
CA LEU A 131 2.47 16.19 10.54
C LEU A 131 3.38 16.46 9.32
N SER A 132 3.15 15.78 8.19
CA SER A 132 4.01 15.94 7.01
C SER A 132 3.68 17.21 6.23
N GLU A 133 4.71 17.92 5.76
CA GLU A 133 4.56 19.12 4.92
C GLU A 133 3.68 18.88 3.68
N ARG A 134 3.81 17.71 3.06
CA ARG A 134 3.01 17.34 1.87
C ARG A 134 1.52 17.22 2.20
N PHE A 135 1.18 16.73 3.39
CA PHE A 135 -0.21 16.64 3.84
C PHE A 135 -0.77 18.02 4.17
N LEU A 136 -0.01 18.84 4.90
CA LEU A 136 -0.41 20.21 5.22
C LEU A 136 -0.67 21.04 3.96
N GLU A 137 0.19 20.89 2.95
CA GLU A 137 0.01 21.53 1.64
C GLU A 137 -1.23 21.02 0.91
N ALA A 138 -1.43 19.70 0.84
CA ALA A 138 -2.64 19.13 0.23
C ALA A 138 -3.93 19.59 0.92
N ARG A 139 -3.90 19.75 2.25
CA ARG A 139 -5.02 20.27 3.04
C ARG A 139 -5.29 21.75 2.75
N ARG A 140 -4.24 22.57 2.62
CA ARG A 140 -4.36 23.98 2.19
C ARG A 140 -5.02 24.10 0.81
N LEU A 141 -4.58 23.30 -0.14
CA LEU A 141 -5.09 23.31 -1.53
C LEU A 141 -6.54 22.82 -1.65
N THR A 142 -7.01 21.99 -0.72
CA THR A 142 -8.37 21.43 -0.73
C THR A 142 -9.38 22.22 0.10
N GLY A 143 -8.94 23.27 0.79
CA GLY A 143 -9.83 24.18 1.53
C GLY A 143 -10.37 23.65 2.87
N PHE A 144 -9.83 22.55 3.39
CA PHE A 144 -10.17 22.02 4.72
C PHE A 144 -9.51 22.87 5.81
N GLN A 145 -10.17 23.95 6.25
CA GLN A 145 -9.77 24.70 7.44
C GLN A 145 -10.22 23.98 8.72
N ASP A 146 -9.34 23.91 9.73
CA ASP A 146 -9.69 23.47 11.08
C ASP A 146 -10.71 24.45 11.69
N THR A 147 -11.99 24.07 11.69
CA THR A 147 -13.02 24.66 12.57
C THR A 147 -12.99 24.00 13.93
#